data_AF-A0A0L7QJD3-F1
#
_entry.id   AF-A0A0L7QJD3-F1
#
_cell.length_a   1.000
_cell.length_b   1.000
_cell.length_c   1.000
_cell.angle_alpha   90.00
_cell.angle_beta   90.00
_cell.angle_gamma   90.00
#
_symmetry.space_group_name_H-M   'P 1'
#
loop_
_entity.id
_entity.type
_entity.pdbx_description
1 polymer ?
#
loop_
_entity_poly.entity_id
_entity_poly.type
_entity_poly.pdbx_seq_one_letter_code
_entity_poly.pdbx_strand_id
1 'polypeptide(L)'
;MKPAKLLIFIPWRGRLIFKQYIPNKAHKYGIKLFKLCSNEGYTWAMKIYSGRSADGIRETGLAGNVCLQLAEKLFYQGRTLY
;
A
#
# COMPACT_ATOMS: atom_id res chain seq x y z
N MET A 1 -18.79 -4.51 -5.23
CA MET A 1 -17.84 -3.64 -5.92
C MET A 1 -16.82 -3.14 -4.90
N LYS A 2 -15.70 -3.85 -4.71
CA LYS A 2 -14.66 -3.49 -3.73
C LYS A 2 -13.43 -3.03 -4.52
N PRO A 3 -12.92 -1.80 -4.30
CA PRO A 3 -11.77 -1.28 -5.03
C PRO A 3 -10.51 -2.08 -4.70
N ALA A 4 -9.45 -1.89 -5.50
CA ALA A 4 -8.19 -2.59 -5.35
C ALA A 4 -7.78 -2.60 -3.87
N LYS A 5 -7.44 -3.77 -3.33
CA LYS A 5 -6.94 -3.91 -1.95
C LYS A 5 -5.58 -3.23 -1.86
N LEU A 6 -5.59 -1.91 -1.67
CA LEU A 6 -4.42 -1.07 -1.50
C LEU A 6 -3.68 -1.35 -0.20
N LEU A 7 -4.23 -2.14 0.72
CA LEU A 7 -3.62 -2.37 2.04
C LEU A 7 -3.67 -3.84 2.45
N ILE A 8 -2.49 -4.46 2.53
CA ILE A 8 -2.26 -5.75 3.21
C ILE A 8 -1.63 -5.48 4.59
N PHE A 9 -1.98 -6.33 5.56
CA PHE A 9 -1.38 -6.34 6.88
C PHE A 9 -0.77 -7.72 7.15
N ILE A 10 0.55 -7.77 7.36
CA ILE A 10 1.27 -9.01 7.72
C ILE A 10 1.43 -9.04 9.24
N PRO A 11 0.85 -10.02 9.95
CA PRO A 11 1.02 -10.14 11.39
C PRO A 11 2.49 -10.30 11.77
N TRP A 12 2.98 -9.42 12.64
CA TRP A 12 4.36 -9.46 13.13
C TRP A 12 4.46 -8.85 14.52
N ARG A 13 5.08 -9.58 15.45
CA ARG A 13 5.27 -9.13 16.84
C ARG A 13 6.72 -8.90 17.26
N GLY A 14 7.69 -9.26 16.42
CA GLY A 14 9.11 -9.06 16.69
C GLY A 14 9.54 -7.58 16.75
N ARG A 15 10.83 -7.37 17.04
CA ARG A 15 11.44 -6.04 17.10
C ARG A 15 11.68 -5.53 15.68
N LEU A 16 10.84 -4.60 15.23
CA LEU A 16 10.90 -3.99 13.91
C LEU A 16 10.53 -2.51 14.02
N ILE A 17 11.37 -1.64 13.47
CA ILE A 17 11.29 -0.17 13.66
C ILE A 17 9.98 0.39 13.08
N PHE A 18 9.55 -0.10 11.93
CA PHE A 18 8.36 0.38 11.21
C PHE A 18 7.10 -0.46 11.43
N LYS A 19 7.06 -1.27 12.49
CA LYS A 19 5.88 -2.04 12.88
C LYS A 19 4.69 -1.10 13.11
N GLN A 20 3.53 -1.45 12.58
CA GLN A 20 2.30 -0.71 12.74
C GLN A 20 1.36 -1.38 13.74
N TYR A 21 0.66 -0.54 14.50
CA TYR A 21 -0.44 -0.93 15.37
C TYR A 21 -1.77 -0.48 14.75
N ILE A 22 -2.69 -1.42 14.49
CA ILE A 22 -4.03 -1.14 13.96
C ILE A 22 -5.05 -1.78 14.90
N PRO A 23 -5.73 -1.00 15.76
CA PRO A 23 -6.59 -1.55 16.83
C PRO A 23 -7.80 -2.34 16.30
N ASN A 24 -8.31 -1.96 15.12
CA ASN A 24 -9.49 -2.56 14.50
C ASN A 24 -9.17 -3.76 13.58
N LYS A 25 -8.03 -4.44 13.79
CA LYS A 25 -7.64 -5.66 13.07
C LYS A 25 -7.47 -6.81 14.06
N ALA A 26 -7.86 -8.02 13.64
CA ALA A 26 -7.69 -9.25 14.44
C ALA A 26 -6.23 -9.40 14.94
N HIS A 27 -5.28 -9.22 14.03
CA HIS A 27 -3.88 -9.02 14.39
C HIS A 27 -3.60 -7.53 14.50
N LYS A 28 -3.41 -7.04 15.72
CA LYS A 28 -3.22 -5.60 15.95
C LYS A 28 -1.82 -5.10 15.57
N TYR A 29 -0.80 -5.96 15.62
CA TYR A 29 0.59 -5.61 15.36
C TYR A 29 1.12 -6.31 14.11
N GLY A 30 1.81 -5.57 13.25
CA GLY A 30 2.26 -6.11 11.99
C GLY A 30 2.91 -5.10 11.06
N ILE A 31 3.16 -5.54 9.84
CA ILE A 31 3.74 -4.73 8.77
C ILE A 31 2.61 -4.34 7.83
N LYS A 32 2.49 -3.03 7.57
CA LYS A 32 1.51 -2.48 6.64
C LYS A 32 2.15 -2.37 5.25
N LEU A 33 1.45 -2.88 4.24
CA LEU A 33 1.91 -2.92 2.85
C LEU A 33 0.89 -2.27 1.94
N PHE A 34 1.37 -1.44 1.03
CA PHE A 34 0.62 -1.03 -0.14
C PHE A 34 0.88 -2.02 -1.28
N LYS A 35 -0.17 -2.44 -1.98
CA LYS A 35 -0.01 -3.30 -3.16
C LYS A 35 -0.94 -2.88 -4.28
N LEU A 36 -0.46 -3.09 -5.50
CA LEU A 36 -1.23 -2.99 -6.71
C LEU A 36 -1.45 -4.40 -7.28
N CYS A 37 -2.71 -4.75 -7.52
CA CYS A 37 -3.08 -6.06 -8.04
C CYS A 37 -4.03 -5.95 -9.22
N SER A 38 -3.94 -6.92 -10.12
CA SER A 38 -4.97 -7.20 -11.12
C SER A 38 -6.23 -7.73 -10.43
N ASN A 39 -7.37 -7.63 -11.12
CA ASN A 39 -8.63 -8.24 -10.72
C ASN A 39 -8.53 -9.76 -10.61
N GLU A 40 -7.62 -10.37 -11.38
CA GLU A 40 -7.32 -11.81 -11.36
C GLU A 40 -6.46 -12.23 -10.16
N GLY A 41 -6.04 -11.29 -9.31
CA GLY A 41 -5.24 -11.56 -8.11
C GLY A 41 -3.72 -11.48 -8.32
N TYR A 42 -3.25 -11.26 -9.55
CA TYR A 42 -1.83 -11.04 -9.83
C TYR A 42 -1.32 -9.73 -9.17
N THR A 43 -0.14 -9.76 -8.53
CA THR A 43 0.44 -8.57 -7.88
C THR A 43 1.48 -7.92 -8.80
N TRP A 44 1.22 -6.67 -9.18
CA TRP A 44 2.10 -5.91 -10.07
C TRP A 44 3.25 -5.24 -9.33
N ALA A 45 2.93 -4.59 -8.22
CA ALA A 45 3.90 -3.83 -7.43
C ALA A 45 3.45 -3.78 -5.97
N MET A 46 4.40 -3.63 -5.06
CA MET A 46 4.14 -3.47 -3.64
C MET A 46 5.16 -2.55 -2.98
N LYS A 47 4.74 -1.87 -1.91
CA LYS A 47 5.57 -0.94 -1.14
C LYS A 47 5.29 -1.09 0.35
N ILE A 48 6.33 -1.20 1.16
CA ILE A 48 6.21 -1.26 2.62
C ILE A 48 5.93 0.13 3.16
N TYR A 49 4.97 0.23 4.09
CA TYR A 49 4.78 1.45 4.87
C TYR A 49 5.81 1.50 6.00
N SER A 50 6.82 2.34 5.83
CA SER A 50 7.88 2.55 6.81
C SER A 50 7.59 3.70 7.81
N GLY A 51 6.43 4.38 7.69
CA GLY A 51 6.07 5.53 8.51
C GLY A 51 5.76 6.77 7.67
N ARG A 52 5.93 7.97 8.24
CA ARG A 52 5.85 9.23 7.47
C ARG A 52 7.12 9.36 6.61
N SER A 53 7.07 8.91 5.36
CA SER A 53 8.10 9.30 4.38
C SER A 53 8.01 10.81 4.15
N ALA A 54 9.16 11.48 4.17
CA ALA A 54 9.29 12.91 3.89
C ALA A 54 9.19 13.24 2.39
N ASP A 55 9.23 12.21 1.53
CA ASP A 55 9.53 12.33 0.10
C ASP A 55 8.27 12.40 -0.79
N GLY A 56 7.13 12.84 -0.23
CA GLY A 56 5.86 12.93 -0.96
C GLY A 56 5.58 14.35 -1.46
N ILE A 57 5.01 14.46 -2.66
CA ILE A 57 4.38 15.70 -3.15
C ILE A 57 3.28 16.07 -2.16
N ARG A 58 3.37 17.26 -1.56
CA ARG A 58 2.48 17.68 -0.45
C ARG A 58 1.01 17.79 -0.87
N GLU A 59 0.78 18.04 -2.17
CA GLU A 59 -0.55 18.28 -2.76
C GLU A 59 -1.40 17.01 -2.87
N THR A 60 -0.76 15.86 -3.12
CA THR A 60 -1.41 14.56 -3.24
C THR A 60 -1.08 13.79 -1.97
N GLY A 61 -2.02 13.66 -1.02
CA GLY A 61 -1.76 12.98 0.26
C GLY A 61 -1.09 11.59 0.10
N LEU A 62 -0.50 11.06 1.18
CA LEU A 62 0.33 9.84 1.16
C LEU A 62 -0.20 8.71 0.27
N ALA A 63 -1.51 8.42 0.35
CA ALA A 63 -2.15 7.37 -0.43
C ALA A 63 -2.06 7.63 -1.94
N GLY A 64 -2.32 8.87 -2.39
CA GLY A 64 -2.23 9.26 -3.80
C GLY A 64 -0.82 9.12 -4.35
N ASN A 65 0.18 9.61 -3.60
CA ASN A 65 1.59 9.46 -3.98
C ASN A 65 2.02 8.00 -4.10
N VAL A 66 1.60 7.15 -3.16
CA VAL A 66 1.91 5.71 -3.22
C VAL A 66 1.20 5.04 -4.39
N CYS A 67 -0.05 5.41 -4.69
CA CYS A 67 -0.76 4.90 -5.86
C CYS A 67 -0.03 5.24 -7.16
N LEU A 68 0.37 6.50 -7.34
CA LEU A 68 1.11 6.94 -8.53
C LEU A 68 2.44 6.19 -8.68
N GLN A 69 3.20 6.05 -7.58
CA GLN A 69 4.47 5.31 -7.58
C GLN A 69 4.29 3.82 -7.93
N LEU A 70 3.23 3.18 -7.42
CA LEU A 70 2.96 1.77 -7.75
C LEU A 70 2.48 1.58 -9.19
N ALA A 71 1.81 2.59 -9.74
CA ALA A 71 1.22 2.56 -11.08
C ALA A 71 2.15 3.05 -12.20
N GLU A 72 3.33 3.56 -11.88
CA GLU A 72 4.27 4.19 -12.83
C GLU A 72 4.51 3.35 -14.09
N LYS A 73 4.70 2.04 -13.94
CA LYS A 73 4.95 1.10 -15.05
C LYS A 73 3.72 0.78 -15.90
N LEU A 74 2.54 1.23 -15.49
CA LEU A 74 1.25 0.99 -16.13
C LEU A 74 0.67 2.24 -16.78
N PHE A 75 1.36 3.38 -16.68
CA PHE A 75 0.94 4.60 -17.33
C PHE A 75 0.93 4.43 -18.86
N TYR A 76 -0.01 5.14 -19.51
CA TYR A 76 -0.19 5.13 -20.96
C TYR A 76 -0.65 3.79 -21.57
N GLN A 77 -1.09 2.84 -20.76
CA GLN A 77 -1.60 1.54 -21.23
C GLN A 77 -3.14 1.47 -21.35
N GLY A 78 -3.85 2.59 -21.18
CA GLY A 78 -5.32 2.64 -21.25
C GLY A 78 -6.03 1.87 -20.11
N ARG A 79 -5.32 1.59 -19.01
CA ARG A 79 -5.85 0.81 -17.87
C ARG A 79 -6.50 1.72 -16.83
N THR A 80 -7.56 1.23 -16.20
CA THR A 80 -8.25 1.91 -15.09
C THR A 80 -7.81 1.33 -13.75
N LEU A 81 -7.39 2.20 -12.83
CA LEU A 81 -7.12 1.85 -11.43
C LEU A 81 -8.38 2.10 -10.60
N TYR A 82 -8.67 1.22 -9.65
CA TYR A 82 -9.86 1.26 -8.78
C TYR A 82 -9.49 1.41 -7.30
#